data_AF-A0AAE2YIU2-F1
#
_entry.id   AF-A0AAE2YIU2-F1
#
_cell.length_a   1.000
_cell.length_b   1.000
_cell.length_c   1.000
_cell.angle_alpha   90.00
_cell.angle_beta   90.00
_cell.angle_gamma   90.00
#
_symmetry.space_group_name_H-M   'P 1'
#
loop_
_entity.id
_entity.type
_entity.pdbx_description
1 polymer ?
#
loop_
_entity_poly.entity_id
_entity_poly.type
_entity_poly.pdbx_seq_one_letter_code
_entity_poly.pdbx_strand_id
1 'polypeptide(L)'
;SMYPNIMIKFNVSPDTYVPPGENLPDDEVYVAPEVNHRFRKDPPGFYKRVLEKLLKVRREIRERMKKLPPGSLDYTLLDERQRAVKTMTNAVYGYCGWMEAKWYLHQVAEATAAWGRETIKKAINIAERHGLKVLYADTDSVFINNVPEKIEAFSREVESTLGLEMKP
;
A
#
# COMPACT_ATOMS: atom_id res chain seq x y z
N SER A 1 2.35 -4.47 -2.65
CA SER A 1 2.93 -3.52 -1.66
C SER A 1 1.79 -2.75 -1.04
N MET A 2 1.34 -3.16 0.15
CA MET A 2 0.14 -2.60 0.76
C MET A 2 0.34 -1.14 1.22
N TYR A 3 1.33 -0.88 2.07
CA TYR A 3 1.53 0.44 2.68
C TYR A 3 1.74 1.61 1.69
N PRO A 4 2.57 1.49 0.64
CA PRO A 4 2.69 2.54 -0.36
C PRO A 4 1.35 2.90 -1.03
N ASN A 5 0.51 1.88 -1.32
CA ASN A 5 -0.80 2.13 -1.92
C ASN A 5 -1.78 2.77 -0.93
N ILE A 6 -1.73 2.41 0.36
CA ILE A 6 -2.50 3.09 1.42
C ILE A 6 -2.13 4.57 1.48
N MET A 7 -0.83 4.88 1.53
CA MET A 7 -0.34 6.26 1.60
C MET A 7 -0.76 7.08 0.37
N ILE A 8 -0.75 6.48 -0.83
CA ILE A 8 -1.25 7.13 -2.05
C ILE A 8 -2.78 7.33 -2.00
N LYS A 9 -3.52 6.27 -1.66
CA LYS A 9 -5.00 6.24 -1.69
C LYS A 9 -5.60 7.26 -0.74
N PHE A 10 -5.08 7.34 0.49
CA PHE A 10 -5.57 8.23 1.53
C PHE A 10 -4.73 9.51 1.67
N ASN A 11 -3.87 9.79 0.69
CA ASN A 11 -3.02 10.99 0.63
C ASN A 11 -2.24 11.24 1.93
N VAL A 12 -1.70 10.19 2.55
CA VAL A 12 -1.08 10.25 3.88
C VAL A 12 0.33 10.82 3.77
N SER A 13 0.54 12.01 4.32
CA SER A 13 1.81 12.73 4.28
C SER A 13 1.86 13.81 5.37
N PRO A 14 3.05 14.21 5.87
CA PRO A 14 3.15 15.28 6.87
C PRO A 14 2.53 16.61 6.42
N ASP A 15 2.67 16.94 5.14
CA ASP A 15 2.13 18.16 4.52
C ASP A 15 0.62 18.12 4.25
N THR A 16 -0.02 16.96 4.37
CA THR A 16 -1.48 16.81 4.20
C THR A 16 -2.20 16.56 5.51
N TYR A 17 -1.49 16.29 6.60
CA TYR A 17 -2.06 16.13 7.94
C TYR A 17 -2.80 17.40 8.38
N VAL A 18 -3.96 17.20 9.01
CA VAL A 18 -4.81 18.27 9.54
C VAL A 18 -4.64 18.31 11.07
N PRO A 19 -4.00 19.34 11.63
CA PRO A 19 -3.80 19.45 13.06
C PRO A 19 -5.12 19.55 13.85
N PRO A 20 -5.13 19.14 15.13
CA PRO A 20 -6.26 19.40 16.01
C PRO A 20 -6.60 20.90 16.06
N GLY A 21 -7.88 21.24 15.84
CA GLY A 21 -8.36 22.63 15.83
C GLY A 21 -8.62 23.20 14.44
N GLU A 22 -8.15 22.55 13.37
CA GLU A 22 -8.52 22.93 12.01
C GLU A 22 -9.77 22.16 11.55
N ASN A 23 -10.86 22.90 11.34
CA ASN A 23 -12.14 22.35 10.90
C ASN A 23 -12.27 22.44 9.39
N LEU A 24 -11.89 21.36 8.71
CA LEU A 24 -12.22 21.13 7.31
C LEU A 24 -13.52 20.31 7.21
N PRO A 25 -14.30 20.46 6.13
CA PRO A 25 -15.41 19.57 5.83
C PRO A 25 -14.98 18.09 5.72
N ASP A 26 -15.83 17.16 6.12
CA ASP A 26 -15.52 15.72 6.08
C ASP A 26 -15.35 15.18 4.66
N ASP A 27 -15.94 15.83 3.66
CA ASP A 27 -15.76 15.51 2.26
C ASP A 27 -14.41 15.95 1.69
N GLU A 28 -13.66 16.81 2.39
CA GLU A 28 -12.32 17.27 1.99
C GLU A 28 -11.18 16.46 2.62
N VAL A 29 -11.48 15.56 3.57
CA VAL A 29 -10.46 14.80 4.31
C VAL A 29 -10.70 13.29 4.27
N TYR A 30 -9.62 12.54 4.39
CA TYR A 30 -9.66 11.14 4.80
C TYR A 30 -9.45 11.06 6.32
N VAL A 31 -10.25 10.20 6.97
CA VAL A 31 -10.15 9.94 8.41
C VAL A 31 -9.62 8.53 8.62
N ALA A 32 -8.51 8.40 9.35
CA ALA A 32 -7.91 7.12 9.65
C ALA A 32 -8.79 6.35 10.66
N PRO A 33 -9.03 5.05 10.44
CA PRO A 33 -9.81 4.23 11.36
C PRO A 33 -9.08 4.10 12.70
N GLU A 34 -9.80 3.83 13.79
CA GLU A 34 -9.28 3.63 15.16
C GLU A 34 -8.63 4.87 15.80
N VAL A 35 -7.87 5.67 15.05
CA VAL A 35 -7.01 6.76 15.54
C VAL A 35 -7.48 8.16 15.15
N ASN A 36 -8.45 8.25 14.23
CA ASN A 36 -9.14 9.48 13.82
C ASN A 36 -8.23 10.61 13.27
N HIS A 37 -6.98 10.32 12.91
CA HIS A 37 -6.12 11.28 12.22
C HIS A 37 -6.71 11.67 10.87
N ARG A 38 -6.62 12.96 10.54
CA ARG A 38 -7.25 13.54 9.35
C ARG A 38 -6.19 13.98 8.35
N PHE A 39 -6.40 13.67 7.08
CA PHE A 39 -5.50 14.03 5.96
C PHE A 39 -6.30 14.65 4.83
N ARG A 40 -5.86 15.78 4.29
CA ARG A 40 -6.50 16.44 3.14
C ARG A 40 -6.51 15.53 1.92
N LYS A 41 -7.61 15.53 1.16
CA LYS A 41 -7.70 14.78 -0.12
C LYS A 41 -6.90 15.44 -1.24
N ASP A 42 -6.78 16.76 -1.19
CA ASP A 42 -6.08 17.61 -2.15
C ASP A 42 -5.40 18.79 -1.43
N PRO A 43 -4.23 19.31 -1.90
CA PRO A 43 -3.41 18.80 -3.01
C PRO A 43 -2.71 17.47 -2.68
N PRO A 44 -2.14 16.76 -3.68
CA PRO A 44 -1.34 15.57 -3.45
C PRO A 44 -0.13 15.86 -2.55
N GLY A 45 -0.06 15.15 -1.43
CA GLY A 45 1.05 15.27 -0.47
C GLY A 45 2.38 14.84 -1.07
N PHE A 46 3.46 15.23 -0.40
CA PHE A 46 4.82 14.86 -0.82
C PHE A 46 4.99 13.34 -0.98
N TYR A 47 4.59 12.55 0.01
CA TYR A 47 4.73 11.09 -0.08
C TYR A 47 3.94 10.48 -1.22
N LYS A 48 2.71 10.93 -1.46
CA LYS A 48 1.91 10.48 -2.61
C LYS A 48 2.65 10.71 -3.93
N ARG A 49 3.14 11.93 -4.17
CA ARG A 49 3.87 12.28 -5.39
C ARG A 49 5.13 11.45 -5.59
N VAL A 50 5.91 11.23 -4.53
CA VAL A 50 7.14 10.42 -4.58
C VAL A 50 6.83 8.96 -4.87
N LEU A 51 5.86 8.38 -4.15
CA LEU A 51 5.46 6.98 -4.32
C LEU A 51 4.89 6.72 -5.71
N GLU A 52 4.03 7.59 -6.23
CA GLU A 52 3.50 7.49 -7.60
C GLU A 52 4.64 7.53 -8.64
N LYS A 53 5.63 8.39 -8.45
CA LYS A 53 6.82 8.44 -9.32
C LYS A 53 7.63 7.14 -9.26
N LEU A 54 7.88 6.60 -8.07
CA LEU A 54 8.59 5.33 -7.90
C LEU A 54 7.84 4.16 -8.55
N LEU A 55 6.52 4.08 -8.36
CA LEU A 55 5.68 3.07 -9.00
C LEU A 55 5.67 3.20 -10.53
N LYS A 56 5.63 4.43 -11.05
CA LYS A 56 5.74 4.70 -12.49
C LYS A 56 7.07 4.21 -13.05
N VAL A 57 8.20 4.60 -12.45
CA VAL A 57 9.54 4.14 -12.86
C VAL A 57 9.63 2.62 -12.83
N ARG A 58 9.12 1.98 -11.77
CA ARG A 58 9.12 0.51 -11.68
C ARG A 58 8.30 -0.13 -12.79
N ARG A 59 7.13 0.43 -13.13
CA ARG A 59 6.29 -0.05 -14.23
C ARG A 59 7.02 0.04 -15.57
N GLU A 60 7.65 1.18 -15.86
CA GLU A 60 8.43 1.38 -17.08
C GLU A 60 9.58 0.38 -17.23
N ILE A 61 10.29 0.08 -16.13
CA ILE A 61 11.34 -0.95 -16.12
C ILE A 61 10.75 -2.33 -16.45
N ARG A 62 9.63 -2.71 -15.81
CA ARG A 62 8.97 -4.00 -16.07
C ARG A 62 8.45 -4.13 -17.50
N GLU A 63 7.93 -3.06 -18.10
CA GLU A 63 7.51 -3.07 -19.51
C GLU A 63 8.70 -3.26 -20.46
N ARG A 64 9.87 -2.71 -20.13
CA ARG A 64 11.11 -2.95 -20.89
C ARG A 64 11.59 -4.39 -20.75
N MET A 65 11.49 -4.98 -19.55
CA MET A 65 11.86 -6.38 -19.31
C MET A 65 11.05 -7.37 -20.15
N LYS A 66 9.75 -7.10 -20.38
CA LYS A 66 8.89 -7.96 -21.23
C LYS A 66 9.38 -8.10 -22.68
N LYS A 67 10.20 -7.17 -23.15
CA LYS A 67 10.76 -7.15 -24.52
C LYS A 67 12.11 -7.86 -24.62
N LEU A 68 12.65 -8.35 -23.50
CA LEU A 68 13.97 -8.98 -23.44
C LEU A 68 13.82 -10.48 -23.19
N PRO A 69 14.71 -11.32 -23.75
CA PRO A 69 14.71 -12.74 -23.45
C PRO A 69 15.04 -12.98 -21.96
N PRO A 70 14.24 -13.80 -21.26
CA PRO A 70 14.54 -14.20 -19.88
C PRO A 70 15.95 -14.78 -19.78
N GLY A 71 16.71 -14.36 -18.76
CA GLY A 71 18.09 -14.83 -18.54
C GLY A 71 19.18 -14.06 -19.31
N SER A 72 18.83 -13.11 -20.18
CA SER A 72 19.83 -12.20 -20.75
C SER A 72 20.45 -11.27 -19.70
N LEU A 73 21.65 -10.76 -19.97
CA LEU A 73 22.32 -9.79 -19.11
C LEU A 73 21.46 -8.54 -18.91
N ASP A 74 20.86 -8.02 -19.98
CA ASP A 74 19.99 -6.85 -19.92
C ASP A 74 18.71 -7.11 -19.10
N TYR A 75 18.11 -8.31 -19.25
CA TYR A 75 16.97 -8.69 -18.42
C TYR A 75 17.35 -8.70 -16.94
N THR A 76 18.49 -9.31 -16.61
CA THR A 76 19.01 -9.40 -15.23
C THR A 76 19.26 -8.01 -14.65
N LEU A 77 19.90 -7.12 -15.40
CA LEU A 77 20.16 -5.74 -14.97
C LEU A 77 18.86 -4.96 -14.71
N LEU A 78 17.86 -5.12 -15.58
CA LEU A 78 16.56 -4.48 -15.37
C LEU A 78 15.78 -5.11 -14.20
N ASP A 79 15.89 -6.41 -13.97
CA ASP A 79 15.27 -7.05 -12.80
C ASP A 79 15.86 -6.50 -11.50
N GLU A 80 17.18 -6.38 -11.41
CA GLU A 80 17.82 -5.79 -10.22
C GLU A 80 17.41 -4.31 -10.03
N ARG A 81 17.27 -3.54 -11.12
CA ARG A 81 16.75 -2.17 -11.04
C ARG A 81 15.30 -2.12 -10.54
N GLN A 82 14.39 -2.97 -11.04
CA GLN A 82 13.01 -2.95 -10.53
C GLN A 82 12.92 -3.43 -9.07
N ARG A 83 13.79 -4.35 -8.65
CA ARG A 83 13.93 -4.79 -7.25
C ARG A 83 14.40 -3.63 -6.37
N ALA A 84 15.43 -2.88 -6.77
CA ALA A 84 15.88 -1.71 -6.03
C ALA A 84 14.76 -0.67 -5.85
N VAL A 85 14.01 -0.38 -6.93
CA VAL A 85 12.87 0.54 -6.85
C VAL A 85 11.76 -0.01 -5.95
N LYS A 86 11.46 -1.32 -6.00
CA LYS A 86 10.51 -1.99 -5.08
C LYS A 86 10.94 -1.79 -3.63
N THR A 87 12.20 -2.04 -3.31
CA THR A 87 12.75 -1.91 -1.95
C THR A 87 12.63 -0.48 -1.44
N MET A 88 13.04 0.52 -2.24
CA MET A 88 12.87 1.93 -1.88
C MET A 88 11.41 2.30 -1.65
N THR A 89 10.51 1.84 -2.53
CA THR A 89 9.07 2.13 -2.42
C THR A 89 8.48 1.58 -1.11
N ASN A 90 8.82 0.33 -0.76
CA ASN A 90 8.34 -0.30 0.46
C ASN A 90 8.96 0.32 1.74
N ALA A 91 10.19 0.82 1.65
CA ALA A 91 10.89 1.44 2.78
C ALA A 91 10.29 2.78 3.22
N VAL A 92 9.50 3.45 2.37
CA VAL A 92 8.90 4.77 2.69
C VAL A 92 8.04 4.72 3.95
N TYR A 93 7.28 3.65 4.18
CA TYR A 93 6.49 3.49 5.40
C TYR A 93 7.38 3.36 6.65
N GLY A 94 8.46 2.58 6.56
CA GLY A 94 9.44 2.51 7.66
C GLY A 94 10.09 3.86 7.94
N TYR A 95 10.42 4.60 6.88
CA TYR A 95 11.01 5.93 6.98
C TYR A 95 10.09 6.94 7.68
N CYS A 96 8.78 6.95 7.39
CA CYS A 96 7.88 7.92 8.02
C CYS A 96 7.65 7.67 9.52
N GLY A 97 7.95 6.46 10.01
CA GLY A 97 7.92 6.10 11.43
C GLY A 97 9.28 6.23 12.15
N TRP A 98 10.36 6.52 11.42
CA TRP A 98 11.68 6.70 12.02
C TRP A 98 11.82 8.11 12.60
N MET A 99 11.98 8.21 13.92
CA MET A 99 12.00 9.51 14.64
C MET A 99 13.05 10.51 14.15
N GLU A 100 14.17 10.05 13.58
CA GLU A 100 15.23 10.94 13.06
C GLU A 100 15.03 11.32 11.59
N ALA A 101 13.99 10.80 10.93
CA ALA A 101 13.66 11.14 9.56
C ALA A 101 13.22 12.61 9.45
N LYS A 102 13.71 13.31 8.42
CA LYS A 102 13.34 14.71 8.17
C LYS A 102 11.84 14.92 7.90
N TRP A 103 11.19 13.92 7.31
CA TRP A 103 9.74 13.91 7.06
C TRP A 103 8.99 12.97 8.01
N TYR A 104 9.53 12.78 9.22
CA TYR A 104 8.84 12.05 10.29
C TYR A 104 7.57 12.79 10.74
N LEU A 105 6.48 12.04 10.89
CA LEU A 105 5.31 12.50 11.65
C LEU A 105 4.61 11.27 12.25
N HIS A 106 4.47 11.24 13.57
CA HIS A 106 3.89 10.09 14.29
C HIS A 106 2.52 9.68 13.74
N GLN A 107 1.66 10.68 13.50
CA GLN A 107 0.29 10.50 13.02
C GLN A 107 0.24 9.89 11.61
N VAL A 108 1.25 10.15 10.77
CA VAL A 108 1.36 9.51 9.43
C VAL A 108 1.64 8.02 9.57
N ALA A 109 2.58 7.64 10.42
CA ALA A 109 2.91 6.24 10.66
C ALA A 109 1.73 5.50 11.29
N GLU A 110 1.11 6.09 12.33
CA GLU A 110 -0.01 5.50 13.05
C GLU A 110 -1.25 5.34 12.15
N ALA A 111 -1.62 6.36 11.38
CA ALA A 111 -2.73 6.30 10.44
C ALA A 111 -2.52 5.24 9.34
N THR A 112 -1.31 5.20 8.78
CA THR A 112 -0.95 4.21 7.76
C THR A 112 -1.06 2.78 8.31
N ALA A 113 -0.62 2.56 9.56
CA ALA A 113 -0.77 1.28 10.25
C ALA A 113 -2.25 0.93 10.49
N ALA A 114 -3.07 1.91 10.88
CA ALA A 114 -4.49 1.70 11.15
C ALA A 114 -5.27 1.29 9.89
N TRP A 115 -5.08 1.98 8.78
CA TRP A 115 -5.64 1.55 7.48
C TRP A 115 -5.08 0.20 7.03
N GLY A 116 -3.82 -0.10 7.33
CA GLY A 116 -3.23 -1.43 7.08
C GLY A 116 -3.97 -2.54 7.83
N ARG A 117 -4.19 -2.35 9.14
CA ARG A 117 -4.96 -3.30 9.96
C ARG A 117 -6.39 -3.46 9.46
N GLU A 118 -7.06 -2.35 9.12
CA GLU A 118 -8.42 -2.39 8.57
C GLU A 118 -8.48 -3.18 7.26
N THR A 119 -7.49 -2.98 6.39
CA THR A 119 -7.36 -3.69 5.10
C THR A 119 -7.20 -5.19 5.32
N ILE A 120 -6.32 -5.62 6.23
CA ILE A 120 -6.12 -7.04 6.54
C ILE A 120 -7.36 -7.65 7.20
N LYS A 121 -8.00 -6.96 8.16
CA LYS A 121 -9.27 -7.42 8.76
C LYS A 121 -10.36 -7.62 7.70
N LYS A 122 -10.48 -6.70 6.73
CA LYS A 122 -11.41 -6.84 5.60
C LYS A 122 -11.05 -8.03 4.71
N ALA A 123 -9.78 -8.25 4.39
CA ALA A 123 -9.33 -9.40 3.60
C ALA A 123 -9.63 -10.74 4.30
N ILE A 124 -9.41 -10.83 5.62
CA ILE A 124 -9.77 -12.00 6.44
C ILE A 124 -11.28 -12.28 6.34
N ASN A 125 -12.10 -11.25 6.56
CA ASN A 125 -13.56 -11.40 6.49
C ASN A 125 -14.02 -11.85 5.09
N ILE A 126 -13.40 -11.32 4.01
CA ILE A 126 -13.69 -11.77 2.65
C ILE A 126 -13.32 -13.24 2.50
N ALA A 127 -12.12 -13.66 2.93
CA ALA A 127 -11.69 -15.06 2.84
C ALA A 127 -12.69 -16.01 3.53
N GLU A 128 -13.12 -15.67 4.75
CA GLU A 128 -14.10 -16.46 5.50
C GLU A 128 -15.46 -16.55 4.79
N ARG A 129 -15.93 -15.48 4.15
CA ARG A 129 -17.17 -15.50 3.34
C ARG A 129 -17.08 -16.43 2.14
N HIS A 130 -15.89 -16.56 1.54
CA HIS A 130 -15.63 -17.55 0.49
C HIS A 130 -15.48 -18.98 1.03
N GLY A 131 -15.55 -19.16 2.36
CA GLY A 131 -15.33 -20.45 3.01
C GLY A 131 -13.88 -20.91 2.89
N LEU A 132 -12.94 -19.95 2.87
CA LEU A 132 -11.51 -20.18 3.01
C LEU A 132 -11.15 -20.05 4.50
N LYS A 133 -10.37 -21.01 5.01
CA LYS A 133 -9.88 -20.99 6.38
C LYS A 133 -8.61 -20.16 6.44
N VAL A 134 -8.63 -19.08 7.21
CA VAL A 134 -7.43 -18.29 7.53
C VAL A 134 -6.61 -19.04 8.59
N LEU A 135 -5.35 -19.33 8.27
CA LEU A 135 -4.39 -20.02 9.13
C LEU A 135 -3.52 -19.03 9.91
N TYR A 136 -3.13 -17.95 9.24
CA TYR A 136 -2.28 -16.89 9.78
C TYR A 136 -2.51 -15.61 8.96
N ALA A 137 -2.31 -14.46 9.57
CA ALA A 137 -2.29 -13.18 8.88
C ALA A 137 -1.23 -12.28 9.53
N ASP A 138 -0.52 -11.53 8.70
CA ASP A 138 0.48 -10.55 9.11
C ASP A 138 0.13 -9.17 8.54
N THR A 139 1.03 -8.21 8.73
CA THR A 139 0.99 -6.82 8.30
C THR A 139 0.48 -6.61 6.88
N ASP A 140 0.89 -7.42 5.90
CA ASP A 140 0.46 -7.26 4.50
C ASP A 140 0.13 -8.58 3.76
N SER A 141 -0.08 -9.67 4.50
CA SER A 141 -0.35 -10.99 3.93
C SER A 141 -1.36 -11.81 4.76
N VAL A 142 -2.10 -12.69 4.08
CA VAL A 142 -3.05 -13.63 4.69
C VAL A 142 -2.75 -15.02 4.15
N PHE A 143 -2.59 -15.99 5.05
CA PHE A 143 -2.31 -17.38 4.75
C PHE A 143 -3.61 -18.16 4.90
N ILE A 144 -4.05 -18.79 3.81
CA ILE A 144 -5.32 -19.52 3.74
C ILE A 144 -5.08 -20.98 3.34
N ASN A 145 -6.05 -21.84 3.60
CA ASN A 145 -6.03 -23.20 3.07
C ASN A 145 -6.11 -23.19 1.53
N ASN A 146 -5.36 -24.10 0.89
CA ASN A 146 -5.25 -24.14 -0.57
C ASN A 146 -6.50 -24.78 -1.22
N VAL A 147 -7.47 -23.95 -1.60
CA VAL A 147 -8.66 -24.36 -2.38
C VAL A 147 -8.70 -23.56 -3.68
N PRO A 148 -8.04 -24.02 -4.77
CA PRO A 148 -7.79 -23.23 -5.97
C PRO A 148 -9.03 -22.53 -6.57
N GLU A 149 -10.16 -23.24 -6.64
CA GLU A 149 -11.42 -22.73 -7.19
C GLU A 149 -11.94 -21.48 -6.46
N LYS A 150 -11.63 -21.35 -5.17
CA LYS A 150 -12.07 -20.24 -4.32
C LYS A 150 -11.06 -19.10 -4.29
N ILE A 151 -9.77 -19.39 -4.50
CA ILE A 151 -8.69 -18.40 -4.42
C ILE A 151 -8.87 -17.31 -5.47
N GLU A 152 -9.27 -17.66 -6.69
CA GLU A 152 -9.48 -16.67 -7.75
C GLU A 152 -10.67 -15.75 -7.46
N ALA A 153 -11.78 -16.30 -6.95
CA ALA A 153 -12.96 -15.52 -6.59
C ALA A 153 -12.66 -14.58 -5.41
N PHE A 154 -11.98 -15.09 -4.40
CA PHE A 154 -11.45 -14.32 -3.27
C PHE A 154 -10.55 -13.16 -3.72
N SER A 155 -9.56 -13.45 -4.57
CA SER A 155 -8.60 -12.44 -5.07
C SER A 155 -9.31 -11.31 -5.81
N ARG A 156 -10.30 -11.65 -6.66
CA ARG A 156 -11.12 -10.67 -7.39
C ARG A 156 -11.97 -9.79 -6.46
N GLU A 157 -12.58 -10.37 -5.43
CA GLU A 157 -13.37 -9.59 -4.46
C GLU A 157 -12.49 -8.66 -3.63
N VAL A 158 -11.30 -9.11 -3.20
CA VAL A 158 -10.32 -8.27 -2.51
C VAL A 158 -9.90 -7.08 -3.37
N GLU A 159 -9.56 -7.31 -4.63
CA GLU A 159 -9.16 -6.25 -5.56
C GLU A 159 -10.27 -5.21 -5.79
N SER A 160 -11.50 -5.68 -6.03
CA SER A 160 -12.65 -4.78 -6.25
C SER A 160 -13.05 -4.00 -4.99
N THR A 161 -12.97 -4.61 -3.82
CA THR A 161 -13.40 -3.98 -2.54
C THR A 161 -12.33 -3.04 -1.99
N LEU A 162 -11.05 -3.45 -2.03
CA LEU A 162 -9.96 -2.71 -1.38
C LEU A 162 -9.20 -1.82 -2.36
N GLY A 163 -9.31 -2.07 -3.67
CA GLY A 163 -8.53 -1.38 -4.70
C GLY A 163 -7.04 -1.70 -4.62
N LEU A 164 -6.69 -2.88 -4.08
CA LEU A 164 -5.32 -3.34 -3.87
C LEU A 164 -5.13 -4.66 -4.58
N GLU A 165 -4.18 -4.70 -5.52
CA GLU A 165 -3.79 -5.92 -6.24
C GLU A 165 -3.26 -6.98 -5.27
N MET A 166 -3.83 -8.17 -5.29
CA MET A 166 -3.41 -9.31 -4.47
C MET A 166 -2.74 -10.34 -5.37
N LYS A 167 -1.53 -10.77 -5.01
CA LYS A 167 -0.82 -11.82 -5.73
C LYS A 167 -0.84 -13.10 -4.89
N PRO A 168 -1.35 -14.22 -5.42
CA PRO A 168 -1.23 -15.52 -4.77
C PRO A 168 0.22 -16.01 -4.73
#